data_AF-A0A954FHM6-F1
#
_entry.id   AF-A0A954FHM6-F1
#
_cell.length_a   1.000
_cell.length_b   1.000
_cell.length_c   1.000
_cell.angle_alpha   90.00
_cell.angle_beta   90.00
_cell.angle_gamma   90.00
#
_symmetry.space_group_name_H-M   'P 1'
#
loop_
_entity.id
_entity.type
_entity.pdbx_description
1 polymer ?
#
loop_
_entity_poly.entity_id
_entity_poly.type
_entity_poly.pdbx_seq_one_letter_code
_entity_poly.pdbx_strand_id
1 'polypeptide(L)'
;MRKNNVNINKEKVGVHTSIFLRNSVWYLNAQIRGKQKRKSLKTTNKKEARSKALELERQYLEGDTKKAVSSEPVMITDAIEALMQSCEAENLRLKTITKYRQVLRGVAKFAETLNLYRLEQLDIRFVDAYRQYRKQQGAKPKTIHTEVGVIRRLLLFAKTRRMIYEDPLEGLRLTEPKTEPQPFWNQEEVDQILKSCSKLHRCLFEFLAETGMRIGELRWLTWDD
;
A
#
# COMPACT_ATOMS: atom_id res chain seq x y z
N MET A 1 -47.06 28.75 -12.71
CA MET A 1 -46.07 29.25 -13.69
C MET A 1 -44.67 29.17 -13.07
N ARG A 2 -43.85 28.19 -13.46
CA ARG A 2 -42.46 28.08 -13.00
C ARG A 2 -41.60 29.08 -13.79
N LYS A 3 -41.11 30.14 -13.15
CA LYS A 3 -40.19 31.09 -13.77
C LYS A 3 -38.87 30.38 -14.10
N ASN A 4 -38.64 30.14 -15.38
CA ASN A 4 -37.32 29.80 -15.91
C ASN A 4 -36.39 30.98 -15.69
N ASN A 5 -35.60 30.93 -14.61
CA ASN A 5 -34.44 31.82 -14.44
C ASN A 5 -33.34 31.36 -15.42
N VAL A 6 -33.44 31.84 -16.65
CA VAL A 6 -32.37 31.76 -17.64
C VAL A 6 -31.20 32.57 -17.06
N ASN A 7 -30.15 31.86 -16.64
CA ASN A 7 -29.02 32.44 -15.92
C ASN A 7 -28.13 33.20 -16.91
N ILE A 8 -28.40 34.49 -17.05
CA ILE A 8 -27.64 35.47 -17.82
C ILE A 8 -26.26 35.65 -17.14
N ASN A 9 -25.18 35.63 -17.92
CA ASN A 9 -23.75 35.68 -17.52
C ASN A 9 -23.02 34.33 -17.35
N LYS A 10 -23.28 33.36 -18.22
CA LYS A 10 -22.34 32.25 -18.46
C LYS A 10 -21.40 32.63 -19.60
N GLU A 11 -20.10 32.67 -19.34
CA GLU A 11 -19.08 33.02 -20.31
C GLU A 11 -18.10 31.87 -20.50
N LYS A 12 -17.78 31.49 -21.75
CA LYS A 12 -16.76 30.49 -22.05
C LYS A 12 -15.38 31.14 -21.96
N VAL A 13 -14.46 30.55 -21.21
CA VAL A 13 -13.13 31.13 -20.95
C VAL A 13 -12.01 30.31 -21.58
N GLY A 14 -12.13 28.98 -21.57
CA GLY A 14 -11.22 28.12 -22.31
C GLY A 14 -11.94 26.98 -23.02
N VAL A 15 -11.21 25.91 -23.33
CA VAL A 15 -11.68 24.84 -24.22
C VAL A 15 -12.81 24.04 -23.56
N HIS A 16 -12.64 23.74 -22.27
CA HIS A 16 -13.57 22.92 -21.47
C HIS A 16 -14.15 23.67 -20.26
N THR A 17 -13.86 24.97 -20.13
CA THR A 17 -14.25 25.77 -18.97
C THR A 17 -15.11 26.99 -19.33
N SER A 18 -16.11 27.22 -18.49
CA SER A 18 -16.94 28.43 -18.50
C SER A 18 -16.98 29.02 -17.09
N ILE A 19 -17.14 30.33 -16.99
CA ILE A 19 -17.37 31.02 -15.73
C ILE A 19 -18.79 31.59 -15.68
N PHE A 20 -19.37 31.67 -14.50
CA PHE A 20 -20.66 32.33 -14.30
C PHE A 20 -20.70 33.07 -12.97
N LEU A 21 -21.49 34.14 -12.90
CA LEU A 21 -21.63 34.97 -11.72
C LEU A 21 -22.80 34.47 -10.85
N ARG A 22 -22.58 34.33 -9.54
CA ARG A 22 -23.63 34.02 -8.57
C ARG A 22 -23.34 34.71 -7.24
N ASN A 23 -24.29 35.50 -6.72
CA ASN A 23 -24.16 36.26 -5.47
C ASN A 23 -22.85 37.08 -5.43
N SER A 24 -22.59 37.85 -6.50
CA SER A 24 -21.40 38.69 -6.67
C SER A 24 -20.06 37.94 -6.74
N VAL A 25 -20.04 36.60 -6.68
CA VAL A 25 -18.82 35.79 -6.79
C VAL A 25 -18.82 35.00 -8.10
N TRP A 26 -17.68 34.98 -8.79
CA TRP A 26 -17.49 34.19 -9.99
C TRP A 26 -17.24 32.70 -9.67
N TYR A 27 -17.86 31.82 -10.43
CA TYR A 27 -17.72 30.37 -10.33
C TYR A 27 -17.20 29.79 -11.64
N LEU A 28 -16.28 28.84 -11.54
CA LEU A 28 -15.89 27.93 -12.61
C LEU A 28 -16.97 26.87 -12.79
N ASN A 29 -17.31 26.59 -14.03
CA ASN A 29 -18.11 25.46 -14.49
C ASN A 29 -17.33 24.76 -15.61
N ALA A 30 -16.72 23.64 -15.26
CA ALA A 30 -15.89 22.84 -16.15
C ALA A 30 -16.55 21.48 -16.38
N GLN A 31 -16.53 21.00 -17.62
CA GLN A 31 -16.96 19.65 -17.96
C GLN A 31 -15.72 18.84 -18.33
N ILE A 32 -15.23 18.06 -17.37
CA ILE A 32 -13.97 17.33 -17.48
C ILE A 32 -14.30 15.84 -17.32
N ARG A 33 -13.98 15.03 -18.35
CA ARG A 33 -14.22 13.57 -18.39
C ARG A 33 -15.68 13.17 -18.05
N GLY A 34 -16.65 13.84 -18.66
CA GLY A 34 -18.08 13.55 -18.48
C GLY A 34 -18.67 13.93 -17.12
N LYS A 35 -17.84 14.41 -16.17
CA LYS A 35 -18.27 14.89 -14.85
C LYS A 35 -18.23 16.41 -14.79
N GLN A 36 -19.29 17.00 -14.26
CA GLN A 36 -19.38 18.44 -14.06
C GLN A 36 -18.65 18.85 -12.78
N LYS A 37 -17.64 19.72 -12.89
CA LYS A 37 -16.97 20.34 -11.74
C LYS A 37 -17.37 21.81 -11.64
N ARG A 38 -17.88 22.21 -10.47
CA ARG A 38 -18.21 23.60 -10.14
C ARG A 38 -17.37 24.06 -8.96
N LYS A 39 -16.64 25.17 -9.11
CA LYS A 39 -15.74 25.69 -8.06
C LYS A 39 -15.83 27.20 -7.98
N SER A 40 -15.95 27.76 -6.78
CA SER A 40 -15.90 29.21 -6.59
C SER A 40 -14.49 29.73 -6.89
N LEU A 41 -14.39 30.81 -7.67
CA LEU A 41 -13.15 31.50 -7.99
C LEU A 41 -12.80 32.56 -6.92
N LYS A 42 -13.67 32.72 -5.91
CA LYS A 42 -13.51 33.62 -4.76
C LYS A 42 -13.10 35.04 -5.15
N THR A 43 -13.66 35.55 -6.24
CA THR A 43 -13.43 36.91 -6.71
C THR A 43 -14.71 37.48 -7.29
N THR A 44 -14.88 38.79 -7.14
CA THR A 44 -15.94 39.59 -7.78
C THR A 44 -15.44 40.19 -9.11
N ASN A 45 -14.12 40.22 -9.33
CA ASN A 45 -13.48 40.79 -10.50
C ASN A 45 -13.46 39.79 -11.66
N LYS A 46 -14.07 40.19 -12.79
CA LYS A 46 -14.19 39.38 -14.00
C LYS A 46 -12.84 39.00 -14.63
N LYS A 47 -11.87 39.92 -14.66
CA LYS A 47 -10.54 39.68 -15.27
C LYS A 47 -9.76 38.66 -14.44
N GLU A 48 -9.81 38.80 -13.11
CA GLU A 48 -9.20 37.86 -12.18
C GLU A 48 -9.88 36.47 -12.24
N ALA A 49 -11.21 36.44 -12.38
CA ALA A 49 -11.96 35.20 -12.56
C ALA A 49 -11.54 34.43 -13.81
N ARG A 50 -11.37 35.13 -14.95
CA ARG A 50 -10.86 34.52 -16.19
C ARG A 50 -9.46 33.92 -16.00
N SER A 51 -8.55 34.66 -15.38
CA SER A 51 -7.18 34.19 -15.13
C SER A 51 -7.16 32.95 -14.22
N LYS A 52 -7.94 32.96 -13.12
CA LYS A 52 -8.06 31.81 -12.21
C LYS A 52 -8.73 30.60 -12.89
N ALA A 53 -9.68 30.83 -13.78
CA ALA A 53 -10.35 29.76 -14.54
C ALA A 53 -9.40 29.08 -15.53
N LEU A 54 -8.58 29.85 -16.27
CA LEU A 54 -7.56 29.31 -17.17
C LEU A 54 -6.46 28.57 -16.41
N GLU A 55 -6.02 29.10 -15.26
CA GLU A 55 -5.03 28.41 -14.43
C GLU A 55 -5.58 27.10 -13.86
N LEU A 56 -6.84 27.07 -13.43
CA LEU A 56 -7.49 25.83 -13.00
C LEU A 56 -7.68 24.85 -14.16
N GLU A 57 -8.04 25.33 -15.36
CA GLU A 57 -8.09 24.50 -16.57
C GLU A 57 -6.72 23.90 -16.88
N ARG A 58 -5.67 24.71 -16.85
CA ARG A 58 -4.29 24.27 -17.03
C ARG A 58 -3.90 23.25 -15.98
N GLN A 59 -4.20 23.45 -14.70
CA GLN A 59 -3.93 22.47 -13.64
C GLN A 59 -4.71 21.15 -13.83
N TYR A 60 -5.96 21.23 -14.29
CA TYR A 60 -6.74 20.04 -14.60
C TYR A 60 -6.21 19.30 -15.84
N LEU A 61 -5.73 20.03 -16.85
CA LEU A 61 -5.11 19.45 -18.04
C LEU A 61 -3.69 18.95 -17.78
N GLU A 62 -2.87 19.64 -16.98
CA GLU A 62 -1.51 19.25 -16.58
C GLU A 62 -1.50 18.05 -15.63
N GLY A 63 -2.48 17.98 -14.72
CA GLY A 63 -2.74 16.77 -13.93
C GLY A 63 -3.17 15.58 -14.81
N ASP A 64 -3.74 15.85 -15.98
CA ASP A 64 -4.13 14.84 -16.97
C ASP A 64 -2.99 14.47 -17.92
N THR A 65 -2.11 15.39 -18.35
CA THR A 65 -0.92 15.06 -19.15
C THR A 65 0.07 14.23 -18.35
N LYS A 66 0.14 14.39 -17.02
CA LYS A 66 0.92 13.50 -16.13
C LYS A 66 0.25 12.13 -15.91
N LYS A 67 -1.07 12.00 -16.11
CA LYS A 67 -1.79 10.71 -16.13
C LYS A 67 -1.81 10.03 -17.51
N ALA A 68 -1.60 10.79 -18.58
CA ALA A 68 -1.68 10.31 -19.96
C ALA A 68 -0.31 9.96 -20.57
N VAL A 69 0.80 10.35 -19.93
CA VAL A 69 2.16 10.07 -20.42
C VAL A 69 2.91 9.18 -19.44
N SER A 70 2.63 7.87 -19.46
CA SER A 70 3.63 6.78 -19.36
C SER A 70 3.00 5.40 -19.11
N SER A 71 3.36 4.45 -19.99
CA SER A 71 3.32 2.98 -19.89
C SER A 71 1.96 2.28 -19.74
N GLU A 72 1.86 1.11 -20.39
CA GLU A 72 0.81 0.13 -20.19
C GLU A 72 0.55 -0.11 -18.68
N PRO A 73 -0.70 -0.41 -18.29
CA PRO A 73 -1.04 -0.65 -16.89
C PRO A 73 -0.20 -1.82 -16.37
N VAL A 74 0.64 -1.56 -15.38
CA VAL A 74 1.51 -2.57 -14.77
C VAL A 74 0.66 -3.62 -14.06
N MET A 75 0.87 -4.89 -14.42
CA MET A 75 0.17 -6.01 -13.80
C MET A 75 0.78 -6.32 -12.44
N ILE A 76 -0.04 -6.88 -11.55
CA ILE A 76 0.39 -7.33 -10.22
C ILE A 76 1.53 -8.35 -10.36
N THR A 77 1.42 -9.28 -11.30
CA THR A 77 2.42 -10.33 -11.56
C THR A 77 3.78 -9.75 -11.94
N ASP A 78 3.79 -8.75 -12.83
CA ASP A 78 5.01 -8.14 -13.34
C ASP A 78 5.73 -7.36 -12.24
N ALA A 79 4.97 -6.66 -11.39
CA ALA A 79 5.51 -5.97 -10.23
C ALA A 79 6.11 -6.94 -9.21
N ILE A 80 5.48 -8.09 -8.99
CA ILE A 80 6.02 -9.13 -8.10
C ILE A 80 7.33 -9.67 -8.66
N GLU A 81 7.39 -9.98 -9.95
CA GLU A 81 8.61 -10.49 -10.58
C GLU A 81 9.75 -9.47 -10.51
N ALA A 82 9.49 -8.20 -10.86
CA ALA A 82 10.47 -7.13 -10.75
C ALA A 82 10.99 -6.95 -9.31
N LEU A 83 10.12 -7.06 -8.30
CA LEU A 83 10.54 -7.02 -6.90
C LEU A 83 11.44 -8.21 -6.55
N MET A 84 11.12 -9.42 -7.02
CA MET A 84 11.94 -10.60 -6.72
C MET A 84 13.34 -10.47 -7.35
N GLN A 85 13.40 -10.03 -8.61
CA GLN A 85 14.68 -9.79 -9.30
C GLN A 85 15.52 -8.72 -8.57
N SER A 86 14.90 -7.63 -8.11
CA SER A 86 15.61 -6.61 -7.32
C SER A 86 16.13 -7.16 -5.99
N CYS A 87 15.34 -7.99 -5.29
CA CYS A 87 15.77 -8.60 -4.03
C CYS A 87 16.94 -9.59 -4.23
N GLU A 88 16.93 -10.34 -5.33
CA GLU A 88 18.00 -11.27 -5.72
C GLU A 88 19.28 -10.49 -6.07
N ALA A 89 19.18 -9.42 -6.85
CA ALA A 89 20.31 -8.55 -7.19
C ALA A 89 20.93 -7.84 -5.98
N GLU A 90 20.11 -7.50 -4.99
CA GLU A 90 20.55 -6.90 -3.71
C GLU A 90 21.07 -7.93 -2.70
N ASN A 91 21.18 -9.21 -3.06
CA ASN A 91 21.62 -10.30 -2.19
C ASN A 91 20.85 -10.38 -0.86
N LEU A 92 19.53 -10.13 -0.90
CA LEU A 92 18.70 -10.33 0.28
C LEU A 92 18.75 -11.81 0.72
N ARG A 93 18.66 -12.04 2.04
CA ARG A 93 18.61 -13.39 2.60
C ARG A 93 17.53 -14.23 1.89
N LEU A 94 17.89 -15.43 1.41
CA LEU A 94 17.01 -16.34 0.67
C LEU A 94 15.68 -16.60 1.39
N LYS A 95 15.70 -16.72 2.72
CA LYS A 95 14.49 -16.91 3.55
C LYS A 95 13.51 -15.72 3.42
N THR A 96 14.03 -14.50 3.28
CA THR A 96 13.23 -13.29 3.08
C THR A 96 12.60 -13.29 1.69
N ILE A 97 13.38 -13.59 0.65
CA ILE A 97 12.89 -13.67 -0.75
C ILE A 97 11.79 -14.73 -0.87
N THR A 98 12.04 -15.92 -0.32
CA THR A 98 11.06 -17.03 -0.32
C THR A 98 9.75 -16.62 0.34
N LYS A 99 9.82 -15.96 1.50
CA LYS A 99 8.64 -15.45 2.21
C LYS A 99 7.88 -14.42 1.40
N TYR A 100 8.56 -13.43 0.81
CA TYR A 100 7.90 -12.42 -0.02
C TYR A 100 7.22 -13.05 -1.22
N ARG A 101 7.91 -13.96 -1.92
CA ARG A 101 7.38 -14.69 -3.07
C ARG A 101 6.11 -15.47 -2.70
N GLN A 102 6.12 -16.18 -1.57
CA GLN A 102 4.95 -16.94 -1.11
C GLN A 102 3.75 -16.04 -0.81
N VAL A 103 3.98 -14.96 -0.05
CA VAL A 103 2.92 -14.02 0.32
C VAL A 103 2.34 -13.35 -0.93
N LEU A 104 3.19 -12.80 -1.79
CA LEU A 104 2.75 -12.06 -2.98
C LEU A 104 2.05 -12.95 -4.02
N ARG A 105 2.45 -14.23 -4.14
CA ARG A 105 1.67 -15.21 -4.93
C ARG A 105 0.28 -15.43 -4.37
N GLY A 106 0.13 -15.50 -3.04
CA GLY A 106 -1.18 -15.58 -2.39
C GLY A 106 -2.04 -14.33 -2.63
N VAL A 107 -1.42 -13.15 -2.59
CA VAL A 107 -2.07 -11.87 -2.91
C VAL A 107 -2.54 -11.83 -4.36
N ALA A 108 -1.69 -12.22 -5.32
CA ALA A 108 -2.04 -12.27 -6.74
C ALA A 108 -3.23 -13.21 -7.00
N LYS A 109 -3.19 -14.43 -6.43
CA LYS A 109 -4.30 -15.39 -6.52
C LYS A 109 -5.61 -14.83 -5.95
N PHE A 110 -5.54 -14.15 -4.81
CA PHE A 110 -6.73 -13.51 -4.25
C PHE A 110 -7.25 -12.37 -5.14
N ALA A 111 -6.37 -11.56 -5.71
CA ALA A 111 -6.73 -10.50 -6.66
C ALA A 111 -7.42 -11.07 -7.92
N GLU A 112 -6.94 -12.21 -8.44
CA GLU A 112 -7.56 -12.92 -9.56
C GLU A 112 -9.01 -13.33 -9.24
N THR A 113 -9.31 -13.79 -8.02
CA THR A 113 -10.71 -14.12 -7.63
C THR A 113 -11.65 -12.92 -7.66
N LEU A 114 -11.10 -11.70 -7.60
CA LEU A 114 -11.84 -10.45 -7.67
C LEU A 114 -11.76 -9.80 -9.07
N ASN A 115 -11.16 -10.47 -10.06
CA ASN A 115 -10.84 -9.93 -11.39
C ASN A 115 -10.02 -8.62 -11.33
N LEU A 116 -9.10 -8.54 -10.38
CA LEU A 116 -8.17 -7.42 -10.21
C LEU A 116 -6.79 -7.87 -10.67
N TYR A 117 -6.24 -7.16 -11.67
CA TYR A 117 -4.99 -7.55 -12.31
C TYR A 117 -3.95 -6.43 -12.29
N ARG A 118 -4.38 -5.18 -12.16
CA ARG A 118 -3.50 -4.00 -12.19
C ARG A 118 -3.00 -3.68 -10.80
N LEU A 119 -1.75 -3.23 -10.73
CA LEU A 119 -1.10 -2.95 -9.46
C LEU A 119 -1.81 -1.85 -8.65
N GLU A 120 -2.35 -0.84 -9.33
CA GLU A 120 -3.12 0.26 -8.71
C GLU A 120 -4.41 -0.21 -8.04
N GLN A 121 -4.92 -1.39 -8.37
CA GLN A 121 -6.12 -1.96 -7.77
C GLN A 121 -5.85 -2.59 -6.39
N LEU A 122 -4.59 -2.70 -5.96
CA LEU A 122 -4.23 -3.11 -4.61
C LEU A 122 -4.39 -1.95 -3.61
N ASP A 123 -5.59 -1.36 -3.59
CA ASP A 123 -5.94 -0.22 -2.76
C ASP A 123 -6.33 -0.63 -1.32
N ILE A 124 -6.76 0.35 -0.51
CA ILE A 124 -7.19 0.11 0.86
C ILE A 124 -8.35 -0.91 0.93
N ARG A 125 -9.30 -0.86 -0.02
CA ARG A 125 -10.45 -1.77 -0.04
C ARG A 125 -10.01 -3.19 -0.34
N PHE A 126 -9.06 -3.37 -1.26
CA PHE A 126 -8.44 -4.66 -1.50
C PHE A 126 -7.76 -5.21 -0.24
N VAL A 127 -6.97 -4.38 0.45
CA VAL A 127 -6.27 -4.80 1.67
C VAL A 127 -7.25 -5.23 2.77
N ASP A 128 -8.36 -4.51 2.95
CA ASP A 128 -9.38 -4.89 3.93
C ASP A 128 -10.08 -6.20 3.56
N ALA A 129 -10.40 -6.40 2.27
CA ALA A 129 -10.93 -7.66 1.78
C ALA A 129 -9.92 -8.82 1.98
N TYR A 130 -8.64 -8.57 1.69
CA TYR A 130 -7.57 -9.56 1.88
C TYR A 130 -7.40 -9.94 3.36
N ARG A 131 -7.43 -8.95 4.27
CA ARG A 131 -7.40 -9.20 5.73
C ARG A 131 -8.56 -10.10 6.17
N GLN A 132 -9.77 -9.82 5.69
CA GLN A 132 -10.94 -10.64 5.99
C GLN A 132 -10.81 -12.06 5.44
N TYR A 133 -10.37 -12.20 4.19
CA TYR A 133 -10.10 -13.48 3.55
C TYR A 133 -9.10 -14.32 4.35
N ARG A 134 -7.96 -13.73 4.75
CA ARG A 134 -6.94 -14.44 5.54
C ARG A 134 -7.43 -14.79 6.93
N LYS A 135 -8.26 -13.96 7.56
CA LYS A 135 -8.91 -14.27 8.83
C LYS A 135 -9.85 -15.47 8.70
N GLN A 136 -10.63 -15.57 7.63
CA GLN A 136 -11.49 -16.73 7.35
C GLN A 136 -10.68 -18.02 7.13
N GLN A 137 -9.46 -17.90 6.60
CA GLN A 137 -8.50 -19.00 6.46
C GLN A 137 -7.75 -19.33 7.77
N GLY A 138 -8.13 -18.74 8.90
CA GLY A 138 -7.53 -19.01 10.21
C GLY A 138 -6.15 -18.37 10.44
N ALA A 139 -5.73 -17.41 9.62
CA ALA A 139 -4.45 -16.74 9.80
C ALA A 139 -4.45 -15.90 11.10
N LYS A 140 -3.37 -16.02 11.89
CA LYS A 140 -3.18 -15.21 13.10
C LYS A 140 -3.05 -13.72 12.75
N PRO A 141 -3.49 -12.78 13.62
CA PRO A 141 -3.38 -11.34 13.37
C PRO A 141 -1.96 -10.88 13.01
N LYS A 142 -0.93 -11.41 13.68
CA LYS A 142 0.49 -11.11 13.38
C LYS A 142 0.90 -11.54 11.97
N THR A 143 0.38 -12.68 11.51
CA THR A 143 0.60 -13.18 10.15
C THR A 143 -0.02 -12.22 9.13
N ILE A 144 -1.29 -11.86 9.32
CA ILE A 144 -2.00 -10.91 8.44
C ILE A 144 -1.27 -9.57 8.40
N HIS A 145 -0.87 -9.02 9.55
CA HIS A 145 -0.10 -7.79 9.64
C HIS A 145 1.20 -7.86 8.83
N THR A 146 1.93 -8.97 8.96
CA THR A 146 3.17 -9.20 8.20
C THR A 146 2.89 -9.29 6.70
N GLU A 147 1.85 -10.01 6.28
CA GLU A 147 1.47 -10.12 4.87
C GLU A 147 1.11 -8.76 4.27
N VAL A 148 0.34 -7.93 4.98
CA VAL A 148 0.03 -6.56 4.53
C VAL A 148 1.28 -5.68 4.47
N GLY A 149 2.24 -5.87 5.39
CA GLY A 149 3.56 -5.24 5.29
C GLY A 149 4.31 -5.60 4.01
N VAL A 150 4.18 -6.83 3.52
CA VAL A 150 4.75 -7.26 2.23
C VAL A 150 4.02 -6.59 1.05
N ILE A 151 2.69 -6.46 1.09
CA ILE A 151 1.91 -5.71 0.08
C ILE A 151 2.39 -4.25 0.02
N ARG A 152 2.54 -3.60 1.19
CA ARG A 152 3.05 -2.24 1.29
C ARG A 152 4.46 -2.11 0.69
N ARG A 153 5.34 -3.09 0.95
CA ARG A 153 6.69 -3.13 0.36
C ARG A 153 6.63 -3.18 -1.18
N LEU A 154 5.76 -4.02 -1.75
CA LEU A 154 5.57 -4.11 -3.20
C LEU A 154 5.15 -2.77 -3.80
N LEU A 155 4.16 -2.10 -3.21
CA LEU A 155 3.66 -0.82 -3.73
C LEU A 155 4.69 0.32 -3.56
N LEU A 156 5.44 0.34 -2.46
CA LEU A 156 6.52 1.31 -2.30
C LEU A 156 7.64 1.08 -3.34
N PHE A 157 8.04 -0.17 -3.56
CA PHE A 157 8.99 -0.53 -4.62
C PHE A 157 8.48 -0.09 -6.00
N ALA A 158 7.22 -0.38 -6.31
CA ALA A 158 6.63 0.02 -7.58
C ALA A 158 6.61 1.55 -7.75
N LYS A 159 6.33 2.29 -6.68
CA LYS A 159 6.39 3.76 -6.68
C LYS A 159 7.81 4.27 -6.90
N THR A 160 8.84 3.70 -6.25
CA THR A 160 10.23 4.15 -6.46
C THR A 160 10.73 3.86 -7.88
N ARG A 161 10.19 2.82 -8.53
CA ARG A 161 10.48 2.46 -9.93
C ARG A 161 9.55 3.13 -10.94
N ARG A 162 8.66 4.03 -10.51
CA ARG A 162 7.67 4.73 -11.36
C ARG A 162 6.72 3.79 -12.12
N MET A 163 6.47 2.59 -11.58
CA MET A 163 5.48 1.63 -12.09
C MET A 163 4.05 2.08 -11.75
N ILE A 164 3.90 2.86 -10.68
CA ILE A 164 2.67 3.54 -10.26
C ILE A 164 3.00 4.99 -9.89
N TYR A 165 2.04 5.88 -10.08
CA TYR A 165 2.21 7.30 -9.83
C TYR A 165 1.86 7.69 -8.38
N GLU A 166 0.70 7.24 -7.93
CA GLU A 166 0.18 7.45 -6.57
C GLU A 166 0.32 6.19 -5.74
N ASP A 167 0.37 6.35 -4.41
CA ASP A 167 0.39 5.22 -3.47
C ASP A 167 -1.05 4.76 -3.18
N PRO A 168 -1.49 3.57 -3.66
CA PRO A 168 -2.87 3.11 -3.47
C PRO A 168 -3.24 2.88 -1.99
N LEU A 169 -2.23 2.79 -1.12
CA LEU A 169 -2.39 2.61 0.32
C LEU A 169 -2.08 3.89 1.10
N GLU A 170 -2.09 5.05 0.45
CA GLU A 170 -1.95 6.33 1.12
C GLU A 170 -3.04 6.49 2.20
N GLY A 171 -2.62 6.72 3.44
CA GLY A 171 -3.53 6.81 4.59
C GLY A 171 -3.86 5.48 5.27
N LEU A 172 -3.40 4.33 4.76
CA LEU A 172 -3.55 3.05 5.46
C LEU A 172 -2.76 3.07 6.77
N ARG A 173 -3.46 2.92 7.89
CA ARG A 173 -2.84 2.72 9.21
C ARG A 173 -2.73 1.23 9.51
N LEU A 174 -1.50 0.77 9.70
CA LEU A 174 -1.19 -0.58 10.15
C LEU A 174 -0.97 -0.56 11.65
N THR A 175 -2.00 -0.94 12.42
CA THR A 175 -1.85 -1.14 13.85
C THR A 175 -1.26 -2.52 14.10
N GLU A 176 -0.15 -2.56 14.83
CA GLU A 176 0.46 -3.83 15.18
C GLU A 176 -0.44 -4.61 16.15
N PRO A 177 -0.74 -5.88 15.86
CA PRO A 177 -1.58 -6.68 16.75
C PRO A 177 -0.84 -6.95 18.07
N LYS A 178 -1.60 -6.98 19.17
CA LYS A 178 -1.06 -7.42 20.47
C LYS A 178 -0.50 -8.83 20.34
N THR A 179 0.74 -9.01 20.77
CA THR A 179 1.39 -10.31 20.86
C THR A 179 1.27 -10.83 22.28
N GLU A 180 0.94 -12.11 22.42
CA GLU A 180 1.13 -12.80 23.69
C GLU A 180 2.63 -12.89 23.99
N PRO A 181 3.05 -12.74 25.24
CA PRO A 181 4.41 -13.02 25.64
C PRO A 181 4.79 -14.44 25.22
N GLN A 182 5.99 -14.60 24.67
CA GLN A 182 6.50 -15.94 24.45
C GLN A 182 6.66 -16.62 25.82
N PRO A 183 6.18 -17.86 26.00
CA PRO A 183 6.39 -18.57 27.25
C PRO A 183 7.89 -18.68 27.53
N PHE A 184 8.25 -18.48 28.78
CA PHE A 184 9.60 -18.68 29.30
C PHE A 184 9.53 -19.72 30.41
N TRP A 185 10.63 -20.43 30.61
CA TRP A 185 10.77 -21.40 31.67
C TRP A 185 11.47 -20.77 32.87
N ASN A 186 10.97 -21.05 34.07
CA ASN A 186 11.71 -20.78 35.29
C ASN A 186 12.78 -21.85 35.53
N GLN A 187 13.65 -21.64 36.53
CA GLN A 187 14.74 -22.56 36.80
C GLN A 187 14.27 -23.99 37.11
N GLU A 188 13.18 -24.15 37.86
CA GLU A 188 12.64 -25.46 38.25
C GLU A 188 12.12 -26.23 37.03
N GLU A 189 11.48 -25.53 36.09
CA GLU A 189 11.03 -26.08 34.81
C GLU A 189 12.21 -26.46 33.90
N VAL A 190 13.25 -25.63 33.85
CA VAL A 190 14.50 -25.95 33.12
C VAL A 190 15.13 -27.22 33.69
N ASP A 191 15.23 -27.34 35.02
CA ASP A 191 15.78 -28.53 35.68
C ASP A 191 14.97 -29.79 35.36
N GLN A 192 13.63 -29.68 35.27
CA GLN A 192 12.76 -30.78 34.86
C GLN A 192 12.99 -31.19 33.40
N ILE A 193 13.18 -30.22 32.50
CA ILE A 193 13.51 -30.47 31.10
C ILE A 193 14.87 -31.19 31.02
N LEU A 194 15.91 -30.70 31.71
CA LEU A 194 17.24 -31.29 31.68
C LEU A 194 17.28 -32.71 32.26
N LYS A 195 16.46 -33.00 33.29
CA LYS A 195 16.33 -34.35 33.88
C LYS A 195 15.67 -35.36 32.95
N SER A 196 14.70 -34.92 32.13
CA SER A 196 13.97 -35.79 31.20
C SER A 196 14.66 -35.98 29.85
N CYS A 197 15.71 -35.21 29.56
CA CYS A 197 16.43 -35.26 28.29
C CYS A 197 17.43 -36.42 28.20
N SER A 198 17.60 -36.94 26.98
CA SER A 198 18.73 -37.82 26.66
C SER A 198 20.06 -37.10 26.87
N LYS A 199 21.15 -37.84 27.13
CA LYS A 199 22.50 -37.27 27.37
C LYS A 199 22.94 -36.23 26.33
N LEU A 200 22.70 -36.49 25.04
CA LEU A 200 23.11 -35.59 23.95
C LEU A 200 22.33 -34.27 23.95
N HIS A 201 21.01 -34.34 24.15
CA HIS A 201 20.16 -33.14 24.22
C HIS A 201 20.39 -32.33 25.51
N ARG A 202 20.74 -32.99 26.60
CA ARG A 202 21.00 -32.33 27.89
C ARG A 202 22.12 -31.30 27.76
N CYS A 203 23.27 -31.68 27.20
CA CYS A 203 24.39 -30.75 26.99
C CYS A 203 23.99 -29.54 26.13
N LEU A 204 23.20 -29.76 25.08
CA LEU A 204 22.73 -28.68 24.21
C LEU A 204 21.77 -27.72 24.92
N PHE A 205 20.81 -28.25 25.68
CA PHE A 205 19.83 -27.42 26.38
C PHE A 205 20.42 -26.67 27.56
N GLU A 206 21.34 -27.31 28.30
CA GLU A 206 22.09 -26.67 29.37
C GLU A 206 22.92 -25.50 28.82
N PHE A 207 23.64 -25.73 27.71
CA PHE A 207 24.39 -24.66 27.04
C PHE A 207 23.50 -23.51 26.57
N LEU A 208 22.33 -23.79 26.00
CA LEU A 208 21.38 -22.75 25.57
C LEU A 208 20.79 -21.97 26.75
N ALA A 209 20.50 -22.64 27.86
CA ALA A 209 19.94 -22.02 29.06
C ALA A 209 20.94 -21.04 29.71
N GLU A 210 22.21 -21.44 29.79
CA GLU A 210 23.26 -20.62 30.41
C GLU A 210 23.73 -19.46 29.52
N THR A 211 23.78 -19.65 28.20
CA THR A 211 24.31 -18.63 27.27
C THR A 211 23.24 -17.69 26.70
N GLY A 212 21.97 -18.11 26.70
CA GLY A 212 20.89 -17.39 26.03
C GLY A 212 21.03 -17.32 24.50
N MET A 213 21.90 -18.14 23.89
CA MET A 213 22.10 -18.17 22.45
C MET A 213 20.85 -18.63 21.71
N ARG A 214 20.68 -18.16 20.47
CA ARG A 214 19.63 -18.72 19.59
C ARG A 214 20.07 -20.10 19.11
N ILE A 215 19.12 -21.03 19.00
CA ILE A 215 19.37 -22.37 18.43
C ILE A 215 20.04 -22.33 17.04
N GLY A 216 19.75 -21.29 16.25
CA GLY A 216 20.38 -21.08 14.95
C GLY A 216 21.85 -20.67 15.04
N GLU A 217 22.25 -19.97 16.10
CA GLU A 217 23.64 -19.58 16.36
C GLU A 217 24.43 -20.81 16.86
N LEU A 218 23.86 -21.57 17.80
CA LEU A 218 24.46 -22.82 18.29
C LEU A 218 24.79 -23.81 17.17
N ARG A 219 23.93 -23.89 16.15
CA ARG A 219 24.13 -24.80 15.01
C ARG A 219 25.42 -24.52 14.22
N TRP A 220 25.90 -23.28 14.22
CA TRP A 220 27.09 -22.87 13.48
C TRP A 220 28.29 -22.59 14.39
N LEU A 221 28.15 -22.84 15.69
CA LEU A 221 29.22 -22.63 16.67
C LEU A 221 30.37 -23.62 16.41
N THR A 222 31.58 -23.07 16.38
CA THR A 222 32.83 -23.82 16.23
C THR A 222 33.72 -23.61 17.46
N TRP A 223 34.81 -24.37 17.55
CA TRP A 223 35.77 -24.23 18.65
C TRP A 223 36.65 -22.99 18.53
N ASP A 224 36.66 -22.33 17.37
CA ASP A 224 37.48 -21.14 17.08
C ASP A 224 36.72 -19.82 17.33
N ASP A 225 35.43 -19.89 17.68
CA ASP A 225 34.59 -18.75 18.06
C ASP A 225 34.79 -18.34 19.53
#